data_AF-A0A540M5H8-F1
#
_entry.id   AF-A0A540M5H8-F1
#
_cell.length_a   1.000
_cell.length_b   1.000
_cell.length_c   1.000
_cell.angle_alpha   90.00
_cell.angle_beta   90.00
_cell.angle_gamma   90.00
#
_symmetry.space_group_name_H-M   'P 1'
#
loop_
_entity.id
_entity.type
_entity.pdbx_description
1 polymer ?
#
loop_
_entity_poly.entity_id
_entity_poly.type
_entity_poly.pdbx_seq_one_letter_code
_entity_poly.pdbx_strand_id
1 'polypeptide(L)'
;MTDEIEWISKAIHLNEFRQLCRDPKWGRCYESFSEDTEIVRKMTTVVTGLKGYPPEGHPKGYPIACAKHFVGDDSFGFFLLQGFVISDWEALDRLCKPQSSDYRFCISSVVDAGVDMVMVPFRYEQFVEDLVCLVEHGEISMSRIDDAVERILRVKDLSTPRCLFCLTVGETGDNSVLVISFNGADVISSVTDRFPTLVILISGRPFTLEPQFLEKMDALVAAWLPGSEGEGITDVIFGDYDFERKLPVSWFESGGQLPMTPYILLASG
;
A
#
# COMPACT_ATOMS: atom_id res chain seq x y z
N MET A 1 -14.19 19.61 18.64
CA MET A 1 -14.30 18.29 17.99
C MET A 1 -13.74 18.31 16.56
N THR A 2 -13.75 19.46 15.86
CA THR A 2 -13.15 19.66 14.53
C THR A 2 -11.62 19.59 14.51
N ASP A 3 -10.95 20.03 15.58
CA ASP A 3 -9.48 20.11 15.62
C ASP A 3 -8.80 18.74 15.81
N GLU A 4 -9.54 17.73 16.28
CA GLU A 4 -9.02 16.38 16.51
C GLU A 4 -8.95 15.51 15.25
N ILE A 5 -9.79 15.79 14.24
CA ILE A 5 -9.81 15.07 12.95
C ILE A 5 -8.65 15.55 12.05
N GLU A 6 -8.24 16.81 12.20
CA GLU A 6 -7.14 17.41 11.42
C GLU A 6 -5.78 16.70 11.67
N TRP A 7 -5.59 16.11 12.85
CA TRP A 7 -4.37 15.37 13.20
C TRP A 7 -4.24 14.03 12.46
N ILE A 8 -5.34 13.29 12.24
CA ILE A 8 -5.33 12.06 11.44
C ILE A 8 -5.14 12.39 9.95
N SER A 9 -5.72 13.52 9.49
CA SER A 9 -5.45 14.05 8.15
C SER A 9 -3.99 14.45 7.93
N LYS A 10 -3.24 14.73 9.00
CA LYS A 10 -1.79 14.99 8.97
C LYS A 10 -0.94 13.73 9.20
N ALA A 11 -1.54 12.58 9.53
CA ALA A 11 -0.86 11.30 9.43
C ALA A 11 -0.57 11.06 7.96
N ILE A 12 0.71 11.12 7.59
CA ILE A 12 1.14 11.01 6.19
C ILE A 12 0.61 9.66 5.69
N HIS A 13 -0.40 9.73 4.82
CA HIS A 13 -1.04 8.57 4.20
C HIS A 13 -0.05 7.95 3.23
N LEU A 14 0.82 7.10 3.75
CA LEU A 14 1.82 6.46 2.93
C LEU A 14 1.34 5.06 2.60
N ASN A 15 1.00 4.92 1.34
CA ASN A 15 0.48 3.72 0.70
C ASN A 15 1.42 2.51 0.76
N GLU A 16 2.64 2.63 1.25
CA GLU A 16 3.73 1.78 0.74
C GLU A 16 4.32 0.75 1.71
N PHE A 17 3.70 0.47 2.86
CA PHE A 17 4.54 0.03 3.98
C PHE A 17 4.70 -1.46 4.26
N ARG A 18 4.04 -2.37 3.53
CA ARG A 18 4.42 -3.79 3.61
C ARG A 18 3.83 -4.69 2.53
N GLN A 19 3.35 -4.10 1.44
CA GLN A 19 2.72 -4.88 0.38
C GLN A 19 3.80 -5.62 -0.39
N LEU A 20 3.58 -6.92 -0.62
CA LEU A 20 4.44 -7.75 -1.45
C LEU A 20 3.70 -7.98 -2.77
N CYS A 21 4.07 -7.25 -3.83
CA CYS A 21 3.47 -7.48 -5.14
C CYS A 21 4.03 -8.80 -5.72
N ARG A 22 3.29 -9.90 -5.56
CA ARG A 22 3.63 -11.20 -6.18
C ARG A 22 2.96 -11.42 -7.54
N ASP A 23 1.94 -10.62 -7.86
CA ASP A 23 1.28 -10.63 -9.16
C ASP A 23 1.11 -9.19 -9.65
N PRO A 24 1.81 -8.77 -10.74
CA PRO A 24 1.68 -7.43 -11.27
C PRO A 24 0.30 -7.13 -11.88
N LYS A 25 -0.59 -8.13 -12.06
CA LYS A 25 -1.99 -7.88 -12.45
C LYS A 25 -2.73 -7.03 -11.43
N TRP A 26 -2.28 -7.05 -10.17
CA TRP A 26 -2.81 -6.22 -9.11
C TRP A 26 -2.58 -4.73 -9.37
N GLY A 27 -3.67 -3.96 -9.36
CA GLY A 27 -3.71 -2.53 -9.68
C GLY A 27 -2.82 -1.65 -8.81
N ARG A 28 -2.48 -2.11 -7.60
CA ARG A 28 -1.66 -1.40 -6.62
C ARG A 28 -0.23 -1.93 -6.53
N CYS A 29 0.22 -2.70 -7.53
CA CYS A 29 1.58 -3.24 -7.55
C CYS A 29 2.66 -2.14 -7.42
N TYR A 30 2.40 -0.95 -7.95
CA TYR A 30 3.30 0.21 -7.85
C TYR A 30 3.47 0.74 -6.42
N GLU A 31 2.58 0.39 -5.50
CA GLU A 31 2.67 0.77 -4.08
C GLU A 31 3.53 -0.23 -3.28
N SER A 32 3.99 -1.32 -3.92
CA SER A 32 4.91 -2.28 -3.33
C SER A 32 6.34 -1.95 -3.76
N PHE A 33 7.27 -1.89 -2.79
CA PHE A 33 8.68 -1.68 -3.10
C PHE A 33 9.32 -2.83 -3.90
N SER A 34 8.82 -4.06 -3.76
CA SER A 34 9.39 -5.25 -4.39
C SER A 34 8.51 -6.48 -4.18
N GLU A 35 8.71 -7.51 -5.00
CA GLU A 35 8.23 -8.88 -4.75
C GLU A 35 9.10 -9.65 -3.72
N ASP A 36 10.28 -9.13 -3.38
CA ASP A 36 11.21 -9.68 -2.39
C ASP A 36 11.01 -9.03 -1.01
N THR A 37 10.68 -9.87 -0.03
CA THR A 37 10.49 -9.46 1.37
C THR A 37 11.69 -8.76 1.98
N GLU A 38 12.92 -9.09 1.59
CA GLU A 38 14.13 -8.49 2.12
C GLU A 38 14.33 -7.05 1.62
N ILE A 39 13.95 -6.78 0.38
CA ILE A 39 13.95 -5.42 -0.17
C ILE A 39 12.88 -4.59 0.55
N VAL A 40 11.64 -5.11 0.63
CA VAL A 40 10.54 -4.42 1.34
C VAL A 40 10.93 -4.15 2.81
N ARG A 41 11.58 -5.10 3.48
CA ARG A 41 12.07 -4.94 4.86
C ARG A 41 13.10 -3.82 4.97
N LYS A 42 14.08 -3.74 4.06
CA LYS A 42 15.08 -2.68 4.07
C LYS A 42 14.47 -1.30 3.82
N MET A 43 13.44 -1.23 2.97
CA MET A 43 12.75 0.03 2.68
C MET A 43 11.90 0.54 3.85
N THR A 44 11.69 -0.24 4.91
CA THR A 44 11.01 0.25 6.14
C THR A 44 11.74 1.39 6.85
N THR A 45 12.97 1.73 6.44
CA THR A 45 13.68 2.95 6.90
C THR A 45 12.91 4.23 6.64
N VAL A 46 12.00 4.26 5.65
CA VAL A 46 11.12 5.42 5.43
C VAL A 46 10.17 5.64 6.61
N VAL A 47 9.78 4.59 7.36
CA VAL A 47 9.07 4.75 8.66
C VAL A 47 9.89 5.59 9.63
N THR A 48 11.16 5.25 9.80
CA THR A 48 12.06 5.97 10.72
C THR A 48 12.42 7.36 10.22
N GLY A 49 12.57 7.55 8.89
CA GLY A 49 12.86 8.86 8.30
C GLY A 49 11.71 9.86 8.45
N LEU A 50 10.48 9.39 8.28
CA LEU A 50 9.28 10.24 8.38
C LEU A 50 8.83 10.49 9.80
N LYS A 51 8.93 9.46 10.66
CA LYS A 51 8.74 9.68 12.09
C LYS A 51 9.80 10.64 12.57
N GLY A 52 11.08 10.35 12.34
CA GLY A 52 12.17 11.01 13.05
C GLY A 52 12.18 10.63 14.54
N TYR A 53 13.05 11.29 15.30
CA TYR A 53 13.10 11.18 16.76
C TYR A 53 12.74 12.54 17.37
N PRO A 54 11.61 12.65 18.09
CA PRO A 54 11.26 13.91 18.72
C PRO A 54 12.26 14.20 19.85
N PRO A 55 12.89 15.39 19.88
CA PRO A 55 13.74 15.78 21.00
C PRO A 55 12.93 15.91 22.30
N GLU A 56 13.61 15.83 23.44
CA GLU A 56 12.97 15.97 24.75
C GLU A 56 12.24 17.32 24.88
N GLY A 57 10.96 17.30 25.25
CA GLY A 57 10.12 18.50 25.35
C GLY A 57 9.50 18.98 24.03
N HIS A 58 9.59 18.23 22.93
CA HIS A 58 8.93 18.59 21.66
C HIS A 58 7.40 18.73 21.85
N PRO A 59 6.76 19.77 21.27
CA PRO A 59 5.31 19.94 21.36
C PRO A 59 4.55 18.78 20.70
N LYS A 60 3.31 18.54 21.14
CA LYS A 60 2.42 17.54 20.54
C LYS A 60 2.19 17.85 19.06
N GLY A 61 2.03 16.82 18.24
CA GLY A 61 1.78 16.94 16.78
C GLY A 61 2.88 16.37 15.87
N TYR A 62 3.73 15.49 16.40
CA TYR A 62 4.75 14.78 15.62
C TYR A 62 4.12 13.84 14.57
N PRO A 63 4.72 13.70 13.35
CA PRO A 63 4.19 12.82 12.32
C PRO A 63 4.10 11.36 12.78
N ILE A 64 3.00 10.70 12.41
CA ILE A 64 2.80 9.28 12.64
C ILE A 64 2.83 8.58 11.29
N ALA A 65 3.62 7.52 11.20
CA ALA A 65 3.64 6.64 10.05
C ALA A 65 2.58 5.54 10.19
N CYS A 66 1.87 5.26 9.10
CA CYS A 66 0.95 4.15 8.99
C CYS A 66 1.57 3.02 8.16
N ALA A 67 1.68 1.83 8.75
CA ALA A 67 2.02 0.62 8.02
C ALA A 67 0.75 0.02 7.42
N LYS A 68 0.70 -0.08 6.10
CA LYS A 68 -0.45 -0.59 5.38
C LYS A 68 -0.06 -1.34 4.10
N HIS A 69 -0.83 -2.32 3.64
CA HIS A 69 -1.97 -2.94 4.32
C HIS A 69 -1.53 -4.15 5.14
N PHE A 70 -2.11 -4.33 6.32
CA PHE A 70 -1.82 -5.46 7.22
C PHE A 70 -2.94 -6.52 7.05
N VAL A 71 -2.76 -7.84 6.88
CA VAL A 71 -1.64 -8.72 6.48
C VAL A 71 -2.10 -9.51 5.23
N GLY A 72 -1.18 -9.94 4.36
CA GLY A 72 -1.48 -10.98 3.36
C GLY A 72 -1.57 -12.36 4.02
N ASP A 73 -2.73 -13.01 3.93
CA ASP A 73 -3.21 -14.37 4.26
C ASP A 73 -2.61 -15.21 5.44
N ASP A 74 -1.42 -14.97 5.97
CA ASP A 74 -0.78 -15.81 7.00
C ASP A 74 -0.38 -15.00 8.26
N SER A 75 -1.22 -14.99 9.31
CA SER A 75 -1.05 -14.14 10.50
C SER A 75 -0.91 -14.93 11.82
N PHE A 76 0.26 -14.90 12.47
CA PHE A 76 0.49 -15.48 13.81
C PHE A 76 1.16 -14.52 14.82
N GLY A 77 1.08 -13.20 14.61
CA GLY A 77 1.89 -12.21 15.37
C GLY A 77 1.15 -11.04 16.03
N PHE A 78 -0.16 -11.16 16.27
CA PHE A 78 -1.07 -10.07 16.65
C PHE A 78 -0.79 -9.39 18.03
N PHE A 79 -0.19 -10.11 18.98
CA PHE A 79 -0.26 -9.74 20.41
C PHE A 79 0.84 -8.82 20.95
N LEU A 80 1.77 -8.32 20.13
CA LEU A 80 2.92 -7.51 20.61
C LEU A 80 2.89 -6.03 20.19
N LEU A 81 1.80 -5.56 19.55
CA LEU A 81 1.74 -4.21 18.99
C LEU A 81 1.27 -3.17 20.04
N GLN A 82 2.05 -2.09 20.19
CA GLN A 82 1.78 -0.97 21.11
C GLN A 82 1.04 0.22 20.46
N GLY A 83 0.66 0.11 19.18
CA GLY A 83 -0.14 1.12 18.45
C GLY A 83 -1.63 0.78 18.43
N PHE A 84 -2.37 1.39 17.49
CA PHE A 84 -3.77 1.06 17.22
C PHE A 84 -3.98 0.61 15.76
N VAL A 85 -5.05 -0.16 15.54
CA VAL A 85 -5.48 -0.69 14.24
C VAL A 85 -6.63 0.16 13.72
N ILE A 86 -6.51 0.64 12.47
CA ILE A 86 -7.55 1.39 11.76
C ILE A 86 -8.06 0.61 10.55
N SER A 87 -9.36 0.68 10.27
CA SER A 87 -9.93 0.12 9.03
C SER A 87 -9.66 1.01 7.81
N ASP A 88 -9.76 0.45 6.60
CA ASP A 88 -9.84 1.25 5.39
C ASP A 88 -11.17 2.00 5.28
N TRP A 89 -11.19 2.89 4.29
CA TRP A 89 -12.37 3.47 3.69
C TRP A 89 -13.41 2.39 3.32
N GLU A 90 -14.60 2.48 3.93
CA GLU A 90 -15.75 1.58 3.66
C GLU A 90 -15.44 0.09 3.88
N ALA A 91 -14.39 -0.25 4.63
CA ALA A 91 -14.08 -1.65 4.92
C ALA A 91 -15.27 -2.35 5.60
N LEU A 92 -15.96 -1.63 6.49
CA LEU A 92 -17.15 -2.10 7.18
C LEU A 92 -18.30 -2.41 6.20
N ASP A 93 -18.53 -1.52 5.23
CA ASP A 93 -19.58 -1.68 4.23
C ASP A 93 -19.34 -2.91 3.34
N ARG A 94 -18.07 -3.19 3.01
CA ARG A 94 -17.63 -4.29 2.14
C ARG A 94 -17.62 -5.66 2.82
N LEU A 95 -17.66 -5.70 4.15
CA LEU A 95 -17.55 -6.94 4.92
C LEU A 95 -18.78 -7.86 4.76
N CYS A 96 -19.98 -7.29 4.70
CA CYS A 96 -21.24 -8.04 4.54
C CYS A 96 -21.61 -8.16 3.05
N LYS A 97 -22.12 -9.33 2.62
CA LYS A 97 -22.63 -9.57 1.24
C LYS A 97 -24.11 -10.00 1.28
N PRO A 98 -25.03 -9.34 0.54
CA PRO A 98 -24.82 -8.14 -0.27
C PRO A 98 -24.37 -6.94 0.57
N GLN A 99 -23.70 -5.98 -0.07
CA GLN A 99 -23.03 -4.88 0.63
C GLN A 99 -23.96 -4.18 1.62
N SER A 100 -23.50 -3.98 2.85
CA SER A 100 -24.30 -3.39 3.94
C SER A 100 -25.59 -4.14 4.33
N SER A 101 -25.73 -5.44 4.04
CA SER A 101 -26.94 -6.19 4.40
C SER A 101 -27.17 -6.33 5.91
N ASP A 102 -26.11 -6.38 6.71
CA ASP A 102 -26.16 -6.51 8.16
C ASP A 102 -25.08 -5.64 8.83
N TYR A 103 -25.33 -4.34 8.89
CA TYR A 103 -24.36 -3.36 9.37
C TYR A 103 -23.98 -3.59 10.84
N ARG A 104 -24.95 -4.02 11.66
CA ARG A 104 -24.75 -4.30 13.09
C ARG A 104 -23.81 -5.50 13.30
N PHE A 105 -24.03 -6.60 12.58
CA PHE A 105 -23.10 -7.75 12.60
C PHE A 105 -21.71 -7.37 12.09
N CYS A 106 -21.66 -6.55 11.05
CA CYS A 106 -20.41 -6.04 10.52
C CYS A 106 -19.64 -5.23 11.58
N ILE A 107 -20.31 -4.38 12.38
CA ILE A 107 -19.69 -3.58 13.45
C ILE A 107 -19.14 -4.48 14.56
N SER A 108 -19.95 -5.41 15.08
CA SER A 108 -19.50 -6.32 16.13
C SER A 108 -18.29 -7.15 15.69
N SER A 109 -18.36 -7.72 14.49
CA SER A 109 -17.27 -8.51 13.91
C SER A 109 -15.96 -7.73 13.81
N VAL A 110 -16.00 -6.46 13.37
CA VAL A 110 -14.81 -5.61 13.21
C VAL A 110 -14.21 -5.23 14.57
N VAL A 111 -15.05 -4.85 15.53
CA VAL A 111 -14.59 -4.40 16.86
C VAL A 111 -14.03 -5.57 17.66
N ASP A 112 -14.68 -6.74 17.63
CA ASP A 112 -14.22 -7.95 18.31
C ASP A 112 -12.96 -8.55 17.66
N ALA A 113 -12.76 -8.35 16.35
CA ALA A 113 -11.50 -8.68 15.68
C ALA A 113 -10.32 -7.81 16.13
N GLY A 114 -10.57 -6.79 16.96
CA GLY A 114 -9.52 -5.93 17.53
C GLY A 114 -9.18 -4.71 16.69
N VAL A 115 -10.08 -4.28 15.80
CA VAL A 115 -9.96 -2.96 15.17
C VAL A 115 -10.27 -1.89 16.23
N ASP A 116 -9.41 -0.89 16.34
CA ASP A 116 -9.51 0.16 17.34
C ASP A 116 -10.24 1.40 16.79
N MET A 117 -10.08 1.67 15.49
CA MET A 117 -10.67 2.82 14.81
C MET A 117 -11.27 2.40 13.47
N VAL A 118 -12.52 2.79 13.19
CA VAL A 118 -13.19 2.47 11.93
C VAL A 118 -13.33 3.73 11.08
N MET A 119 -12.81 3.68 9.85
CA MET A 119 -12.94 4.75 8.87
C MET A 119 -14.31 4.69 8.19
N VAL A 120 -15.31 5.31 8.82
CA VAL A 120 -16.68 5.43 8.29
C VAL A 120 -16.84 6.78 7.58
N PRO A 121 -16.89 6.83 6.24
CA PRO A 121 -16.83 8.09 5.52
C PRO A 121 -18.17 8.85 5.47
N PHE A 122 -19.29 8.13 5.44
CA PHE A 122 -20.60 8.72 5.17
C PHE A 122 -21.64 8.43 6.26
N ARG A 123 -21.65 7.22 6.83
CA ARG A 123 -22.72 6.74 7.73
C ARG A 123 -22.31 6.73 9.21
N TYR A 124 -21.56 7.74 9.64
CA TYR A 124 -20.99 7.80 10.99
C TYR A 124 -22.07 7.88 12.09
N GLU A 125 -23.21 8.53 11.83
CA GLU A 125 -24.33 8.60 12.78
C GLU A 125 -24.89 7.20 13.07
N GLN A 126 -25.23 6.45 12.02
CA GLN A 126 -25.68 5.07 12.14
C GLN A 126 -24.65 4.17 12.84
N PHE A 127 -23.37 4.32 12.48
CA PHE A 127 -22.29 3.57 13.12
C PHE A 127 -22.22 3.81 14.63
N VAL A 128 -22.33 5.07 15.07
CA VAL A 128 -22.29 5.42 16.50
C VAL A 128 -23.50 4.85 17.23
N GLU A 129 -24.71 5.01 16.68
CA GLU A 129 -25.94 4.48 17.26
C GLU A 129 -25.88 2.96 17.43
N ASP A 130 -25.48 2.24 16.38
CA ASP A 130 -25.39 0.78 16.39
C ASP A 130 -24.30 0.28 17.34
N LEU A 131 -23.13 0.96 17.40
CA LEU A 131 -22.04 0.62 18.31
C LEU A 131 -22.45 0.82 19.78
N VAL A 132 -23.10 1.95 20.11
CA VAL A 132 -23.61 2.19 21.46
C VAL A 132 -24.61 1.11 21.84
N CYS A 133 -25.54 0.79 20.95
CA CYS A 133 -26.53 -0.26 21.17
C CYS A 133 -25.88 -1.64 21.38
N LEU A 134 -24.83 -1.99 20.63
CA LEU A 134 -24.07 -3.23 20.81
C LEU A 134 -23.41 -3.31 22.19
N VAL A 135 -22.88 -2.19 22.69
CA VAL A 135 -22.24 -2.12 24.02
C VAL A 135 -23.28 -2.20 25.14
N GLU A 136 -24.40 -1.47 25.02
CA GLU A 136 -25.48 -1.47 26.02
C GLU A 136 -26.13 -2.85 26.19
N HIS A 137 -26.23 -3.63 25.10
CA HIS A 137 -26.76 -4.99 25.13
C HIS A 137 -25.70 -6.05 25.47
N GLY A 138 -24.45 -5.64 25.72
CA GLY A 138 -23.35 -6.53 26.10
C GLY A 138 -22.82 -7.42 24.97
N GLU A 139 -23.17 -7.12 23.72
CA GLU A 139 -22.61 -7.80 22.54
C GLU A 139 -21.15 -7.39 22.30
N ILE A 140 -20.80 -6.14 22.61
CA ILE A 140 -19.41 -5.66 22.68
C ILE A 140 -19.09 -5.29 24.14
N SER A 141 -18.02 -5.85 24.68
CA SER A 141 -17.60 -5.55 26.06
C SER A 141 -17.05 -4.12 26.20
N MET A 142 -17.37 -3.43 27.30
CA MET A 142 -16.73 -2.14 27.63
C MET A 142 -15.21 -2.24 27.70
N SER A 143 -14.67 -3.38 28.13
CA SER A 143 -13.22 -3.63 28.12
C SER A 143 -12.60 -3.56 26.72
N ARG A 144 -13.34 -3.96 25.67
CA ARG A 144 -12.88 -3.85 24.27
C ARG A 144 -12.84 -2.39 23.82
N ILE A 145 -13.85 -1.61 24.21
CA ILE A 145 -13.91 -0.16 23.95
C ILE A 145 -12.78 0.57 24.69
N ASP A 146 -12.58 0.26 25.97
CA ASP A 146 -11.53 0.87 26.78
C ASP A 146 -10.13 0.57 26.22
N ASP A 147 -9.84 -0.66 25.78
CA ASP A 147 -8.56 -0.99 25.13
C ASP A 147 -8.36 -0.22 23.82
N ALA A 148 -9.39 -0.14 22.98
CA ALA A 148 -9.33 0.64 21.74
C ALA A 148 -9.06 2.12 21.99
N VAL A 149 -9.81 2.72 22.91
CA VAL A 149 -9.66 4.14 23.29
C VAL A 149 -8.29 4.39 23.93
N GLU A 150 -7.81 3.50 24.81
CA GLU A 150 -6.48 3.62 25.41
C GLU A 150 -5.39 3.63 24.34
N ARG A 151 -5.46 2.73 23.34
CA ARG A 151 -4.49 2.70 22.23
C ARG A 151 -4.52 3.97 21.40
N ILE A 152 -5.71 4.49 21.10
CA ILE A 152 -5.87 5.75 20.35
C ILE A 152 -5.30 6.93 21.16
N LEU A 153 -5.67 7.05 22.44
CA LEU A 153 -5.19 8.13 23.31
C LEU A 153 -3.68 8.06 23.54
N ARG A 154 -3.14 6.84 23.70
CA ARG A 154 -1.71 6.59 23.82
C ARG A 154 -0.92 7.07 22.60
N VAL A 155 -1.49 6.96 21.40
CA VAL A 155 -0.90 7.51 20.18
C VAL A 155 -1.12 9.02 20.07
N LYS A 156 -2.27 9.55 20.51
CA LYS A 156 -2.53 11.01 20.58
C LYS A 156 -1.65 11.76 21.58
N ASP A 157 -1.23 11.12 22.68
CA ASP A 157 -0.45 11.78 23.74
C ASP A 157 1.02 12.07 23.37
N LEU A 158 1.46 11.65 22.16
CA LEU A 158 2.65 12.09 21.41
C LEU A 158 3.89 12.52 22.22
N SER A 159 4.30 11.69 23.17
CA SER A 159 5.69 11.67 23.70
C SER A 159 6.52 10.51 23.15
N THR A 160 5.93 9.60 22.34
CA THR A 160 6.64 8.44 21.77
C THR A 160 6.23 8.12 20.32
N PRO A 161 7.19 7.88 19.41
CA PRO A 161 6.90 7.64 17.99
C PRO A 161 6.36 6.22 17.71
N ARG A 162 5.03 6.04 17.70
CA ARG A 162 4.38 4.72 17.51
C ARG A 162 3.74 4.56 16.12
N CYS A 163 3.63 3.33 15.63
CA CYS A 163 3.09 3.03 14.29
C CYS A 163 1.56 2.86 14.34
N LEU A 164 0.89 3.40 13.33
CA LEU A 164 -0.50 3.10 12.99
C LEU A 164 -0.54 1.92 12.02
N PHE A 165 -1.52 1.02 12.10
CA PHE A 165 -1.70 -0.04 11.11
C PHE A 165 -3.06 0.08 10.44
N CYS A 166 -3.09 0.11 9.11
CA CYS A 166 -4.34 0.19 8.34
C CYS A 166 -4.62 -1.13 7.59
N LEU A 167 -5.83 -1.66 7.73
CA LEU A 167 -6.33 -2.84 7.03
C LEU A 167 -7.06 -2.39 5.76
N THR A 168 -6.73 -2.89 4.57
CA THR A 168 -7.49 -2.56 3.34
C THR A 168 -7.65 -3.70 2.37
N VAL A 169 -8.70 -3.59 1.54
CA VAL A 169 -8.87 -4.32 0.27
C VAL A 169 -9.34 -3.30 -0.76
N GLY A 170 -8.44 -2.87 -1.66
CA GLY A 170 -8.75 -1.96 -2.77
C GLY A 170 -8.34 -2.58 -4.11
N GLU A 171 -9.28 -2.65 -5.06
CA GLU A 171 -9.18 -3.41 -6.33
C GLU A 171 -9.06 -2.49 -7.57
N THR A 172 -8.94 -1.17 -7.40
CA THR A 172 -8.93 -0.25 -8.53
C THR A 172 -7.62 -0.36 -9.32
N GLY A 173 -7.72 -0.61 -10.63
CA GLY A 173 -6.59 -0.70 -11.54
C GLY A 173 -6.13 -2.13 -11.86
N ASP A 174 -6.84 -3.17 -11.41
CA ASP A 174 -6.53 -4.54 -11.80
C ASP A 174 -6.56 -4.72 -13.33
N ASN A 175 -5.54 -5.38 -13.87
CA ASN A 175 -5.41 -5.61 -15.30
C ASN A 175 -4.93 -7.04 -15.55
N SER A 176 -5.82 -7.87 -16.09
CA SER A 176 -5.54 -9.28 -16.36
C SER A 176 -4.64 -9.52 -17.58
N VAL A 177 -4.47 -8.51 -18.44
CA VAL A 177 -3.82 -8.65 -19.76
C VAL A 177 -2.41 -8.08 -19.75
N LEU A 178 -2.14 -7.00 -18.98
CA LEU A 178 -0.84 -6.34 -18.87
C LEU A 178 -0.14 -6.12 -20.23
N VAL A 179 -0.91 -5.63 -21.20
CA VAL A 179 -0.41 -5.16 -22.50
C VAL A 179 -0.53 -3.64 -22.51
N ILE A 180 0.46 -2.97 -23.10
CA ILE A 180 0.41 -1.52 -23.31
C ILE A 180 -0.69 -1.26 -24.34
N SER A 181 -1.86 -0.81 -23.89
CA SER A 181 -3.00 -0.44 -24.75
C SER A 181 -2.68 0.86 -25.49
N PHE A 182 -1.81 0.81 -26.48
CA PHE A 182 -1.60 1.94 -27.38
C PHE A 182 -1.09 1.46 -28.73
N ASN A 183 -1.38 2.24 -29.77
CA ASN A 183 -0.73 2.16 -31.09
C ASN A 183 0.77 2.55 -31.03
N GLY A 184 1.41 2.37 -29.87
CA GLY A 184 2.79 2.76 -29.59
C GLY A 184 3.77 1.92 -30.38
N ALA A 185 3.45 0.66 -30.67
CA ALA A 185 4.24 -0.17 -31.57
C ALA A 185 4.36 0.45 -32.98
N ASP A 186 3.29 1.07 -33.50
CA ASP A 186 3.30 1.74 -34.81
C ASP A 186 4.11 3.04 -34.77
N VAL A 187 3.90 3.87 -33.73
CA VAL A 187 4.64 5.12 -33.54
C VAL A 187 6.13 4.82 -33.38
N ILE A 188 6.47 3.84 -32.56
CA ILE A 188 7.87 3.49 -32.28
C ILE A 188 8.49 2.83 -33.50
N SER A 189 7.76 1.98 -34.23
CA SER A 189 8.22 1.44 -35.54
C SER A 189 8.53 2.56 -36.54
N SER A 190 7.74 3.63 -36.57
CA SER A 190 7.97 4.75 -37.49
C SER A 190 9.26 5.53 -37.22
N VAL A 191 9.77 5.47 -35.98
CA VAL A 191 10.99 6.18 -35.54
C VAL A 191 12.20 5.25 -35.55
N THR A 192 12.07 4.05 -34.98
CA THR A 192 13.13 3.03 -34.87
C THR A 192 13.70 2.61 -36.22
N ASP A 193 12.88 2.53 -37.26
CA ASP A 193 13.33 2.17 -38.60
C ASP A 193 14.24 3.26 -39.24
N ARG A 194 14.35 4.46 -38.63
CA ARG A 194 15.05 5.62 -39.19
C ARG A 194 16.20 6.14 -38.34
N PHE A 195 16.10 6.00 -37.02
CA PHE A 195 17.06 6.56 -36.08
C PHE A 195 17.30 5.62 -34.91
N PRO A 196 18.54 5.60 -34.36
CA PRO A 196 18.77 4.98 -33.07
C PRO A 196 17.82 5.55 -32.02
N THR A 197 17.07 4.68 -31.35
CA THR A 197 15.95 5.04 -30.50
C THR A 197 16.13 4.48 -29.09
N LEU A 198 16.17 5.39 -28.13
CA LEU A 198 16.03 5.09 -26.71
C LEU A 198 14.56 5.20 -26.31
N VAL A 199 13.99 4.12 -25.78
CA VAL A 199 12.63 4.09 -25.26
C VAL A 199 12.64 4.30 -23.74
N ILE A 200 11.83 5.23 -23.25
CA ILE A 200 11.60 5.44 -21.81
C ILE A 200 10.18 4.97 -21.49
N LEU A 201 10.07 3.89 -20.72
CA LEU A 201 8.80 3.31 -20.30
C LEU A 201 8.41 3.84 -18.91
N ILE A 202 7.32 4.59 -18.88
CA ILE A 202 6.68 5.09 -17.65
C ILE A 202 5.53 4.14 -17.31
N SER A 203 5.65 3.40 -16.22
CA SER A 203 4.63 2.41 -15.81
C SER A 203 4.68 2.13 -14.31
N GLY A 204 3.54 1.79 -13.70
CA GLY A 204 3.51 1.36 -12.28
C GLY A 204 3.97 -0.09 -12.06
N ARG A 205 4.20 -0.85 -13.13
CA ARG A 205 4.43 -2.30 -13.10
C ARG A 205 4.99 -2.80 -14.44
N PRO A 206 5.54 -4.02 -14.50
CA PRO A 206 5.96 -4.62 -15.75
C PRO A 206 4.76 -4.85 -16.69
N PHE A 207 5.01 -4.69 -17.98
CA PHE A 207 4.07 -4.98 -19.06
C PHE A 207 4.71 -5.97 -20.04
N THR A 208 3.85 -6.70 -20.76
CA THR A 208 4.28 -7.52 -21.89
C THR A 208 4.93 -6.63 -22.94
N LEU A 209 6.20 -6.89 -23.27
CA LEU A 209 6.91 -6.26 -24.36
C LEU A 209 7.03 -7.28 -25.49
N GLU A 210 6.41 -6.98 -26.63
CA GLU A 210 6.43 -7.90 -27.76
C GLU A 210 7.87 -8.04 -28.31
N PRO A 211 8.32 -9.24 -28.72
CA PRO A 211 9.68 -9.44 -29.22
C PRO A 211 10.04 -8.50 -30.39
N GLN A 212 9.10 -8.28 -31.30
CA GLN A 212 9.24 -7.34 -32.43
C GLN A 212 9.54 -5.90 -31.99
N PHE A 213 9.10 -5.52 -30.80
CA PHE A 213 9.37 -4.22 -30.21
C PHE A 213 10.79 -4.15 -29.64
N LEU A 214 11.21 -5.20 -28.95
CA LEU A 214 12.54 -5.31 -28.35
C LEU A 214 13.66 -5.34 -29.41
N GLU A 215 13.39 -5.96 -30.57
CA GLU A 215 14.35 -6.05 -31.68
C GLU A 215 14.59 -4.71 -32.39
N LYS A 216 13.67 -3.76 -32.27
CA LYS A 216 13.72 -2.47 -33.00
C LYS A 216 14.34 -1.33 -32.21
N MET A 217 14.38 -1.42 -30.88
CA MET A 217 14.91 -0.36 -30.01
C MET A 217 16.39 -0.62 -29.68
N ASP A 218 17.20 0.43 -29.61
CA ASP A 218 18.61 0.32 -29.24
C ASP A 218 18.79 0.23 -27.73
N ALA A 219 17.88 0.86 -26.98
CA ALA A 219 17.89 0.85 -25.53
C ALA A 219 16.48 1.08 -24.95
N LEU A 220 16.25 0.53 -23.75
CA LEU A 220 15.03 0.70 -22.98
C LEU A 220 15.36 1.06 -21.54
N VAL A 221 14.69 2.09 -21.04
CA VAL A 221 14.74 2.51 -19.63
C VAL A 221 13.34 2.35 -19.04
N ALA A 222 13.22 1.48 -18.03
CA ALA A 222 12.04 1.43 -17.18
C ALA A 222 12.15 2.53 -16.11
N ALA A 223 11.42 3.63 -16.30
CA ALA A 223 11.45 4.81 -15.43
C ALA A 223 10.34 4.80 -14.36
N TRP A 224 9.51 3.76 -14.33
CA TRP A 224 8.42 3.56 -13.37
C TRP A 224 7.45 4.76 -13.29
N LEU A 225 7.10 5.22 -12.08
CA LEU A 225 6.36 6.45 -11.82
C LEU A 225 7.30 7.46 -11.12
N PRO A 226 8.10 8.25 -11.86
CA PRO A 226 9.23 9.02 -11.34
C PRO A 226 8.83 10.27 -10.51
N GLY A 227 7.56 10.64 -10.48
CA GLY A 227 7.07 11.82 -9.78
C GLY A 227 7.27 13.12 -10.58
N SER A 228 7.35 14.26 -9.89
CA SER A 228 7.44 15.60 -10.49
C SER A 228 8.82 15.92 -11.06
N GLU A 229 9.87 15.33 -10.49
CA GLU A 229 11.27 15.65 -10.81
C GLU A 229 11.76 14.84 -12.03
N GLY A 230 11.16 15.10 -13.19
CA GLY A 230 11.48 14.41 -14.44
C GLY A 230 12.94 14.59 -14.91
N GLU A 231 13.63 15.63 -14.44
CA GLU A 231 15.05 15.88 -14.70
C GLU A 231 15.94 14.72 -14.21
N GLY A 232 15.52 13.99 -13.18
CA GLY A 232 16.26 12.80 -12.71
C GLY A 232 16.38 11.70 -13.78
N ILE A 233 15.50 11.66 -14.78
CA ILE A 233 15.63 10.76 -15.93
C ILE A 233 16.74 11.26 -16.86
N THR A 234 16.78 12.58 -17.13
CA THR A 234 17.78 13.17 -18.03
C THR A 234 19.19 13.12 -17.45
N ASP A 235 19.33 13.30 -16.14
CA ASP A 235 20.61 13.20 -15.42
C ASP A 235 21.34 11.86 -15.70
N VAL A 236 20.59 10.76 -15.75
CA VAL A 236 21.17 9.44 -16.03
C VAL A 236 21.36 9.20 -17.53
N ILE A 237 20.41 9.64 -18.35
CA ILE A 237 20.47 9.45 -19.82
C ILE A 237 21.65 10.22 -20.44
N PHE A 238 21.93 11.42 -19.95
CA PHE A 238 23.01 12.25 -20.46
C PHE A 238 24.36 12.00 -19.76
N GLY A 239 24.40 11.09 -18.79
CA GLY A 239 25.63 10.63 -18.16
C GLY A 239 26.17 11.54 -17.05
N ASP A 240 25.33 12.38 -16.45
CA ASP A 240 25.68 13.07 -15.21
C ASP A 240 25.78 12.06 -14.05
N TYR A 241 25.04 10.95 -14.14
CA TYR A 241 25.11 9.80 -13.23
C TYR A 241 25.01 8.45 -13.98
N ASP A 242 25.56 7.40 -13.39
CA ASP A 242 25.54 6.03 -13.93
C ASP A 242 24.23 5.28 -13.61
N PHE A 243 23.87 4.30 -14.44
CA PHE A 243 22.81 3.34 -14.14
C PHE A 243 23.28 2.29 -13.13
N GLU A 244 22.84 2.39 -11.87
CA GLU A 244 23.27 1.47 -10.79
C GLU A 244 22.19 0.48 -10.31
N ARG A 245 20.93 0.70 -10.66
CA ARG A 245 19.79 0.01 -10.05
C ARG A 245 19.40 -1.27 -10.78
N LYS A 246 18.84 -2.22 -10.02
CA LYS A 246 18.28 -3.49 -10.49
C LYS A 246 16.76 -3.46 -10.43
N LEU A 247 16.11 -4.35 -11.19
CA LEU A 247 14.66 -4.51 -11.15
C LEU A 247 14.20 -4.96 -9.75
N PRO A 248 13.21 -4.28 -9.15
CA PRO A 248 12.64 -4.67 -7.86
C PRO A 248 11.57 -5.78 -7.97
N VAL A 249 11.13 -6.09 -9.19
CA VAL A 249 10.13 -7.11 -9.52
C VAL A 249 10.56 -7.86 -10.79
N SER A 250 10.15 -9.12 -10.90
CA SER A 250 10.44 -9.94 -12.08
C SER A 250 9.69 -9.44 -13.31
N TRP A 251 10.37 -9.37 -14.46
CA TRP A 251 9.76 -9.01 -15.73
C TRP A 251 9.35 -10.28 -16.48
N PHE A 252 8.04 -10.47 -16.69
CA PHE A 252 7.49 -11.63 -17.39
C PHE A 252 7.55 -11.45 -18.92
N GLU A 253 7.67 -12.56 -19.66
CA GLU A 253 7.62 -12.54 -21.12
C GLU A 253 6.17 -12.48 -21.63
N SER A 254 5.25 -13.13 -20.91
CA SER A 254 3.81 -13.09 -21.24
C SER A 254 2.93 -13.17 -19.99
N GLY A 255 1.75 -12.55 -20.03
CA GLY A 255 0.81 -12.54 -18.90
C GLY A 255 0.29 -13.92 -18.46
N GLY A 256 0.50 -14.96 -19.28
CA GLY A 256 0.21 -16.36 -18.95
C GLY A 256 1.19 -16.98 -17.95
N GLN A 257 2.37 -16.40 -17.75
CA GLN A 257 3.37 -16.87 -16.78
C GLN A 257 3.06 -16.44 -15.34
N LEU A 258 2.08 -15.55 -15.14
CA LEU A 258 1.76 -14.95 -13.86
C LEU A 258 0.70 -15.75 -13.07
N PRO A 259 0.84 -15.89 -11.74
CA PRO A 259 1.95 -15.39 -10.92
C PRO A 259 3.21 -16.25 -11.07
N MET A 260 4.39 -15.62 -11.18
CA MET A 260 5.67 -16.33 -11.24
C MET A 260 6.11 -16.69 -9.83
N THR A 261 6.11 -17.97 -9.49
CA THR A 261 6.55 -18.43 -8.17
C THR A 261 8.07 -18.30 -8.04
N PRO A 262 8.62 -17.52 -7.10
CA PRO A 262 10.01 -17.72 -6.70
C PRO A 262 10.08 -19.09 -6.03
N TYR A 263 11.07 -19.92 -6.40
CA TYR A 263 11.31 -21.22 -5.77
C TYR A 263 11.41 -21.06 -4.24
N ILE A 264 10.30 -21.26 -3.52
CA ILE A 264 10.34 -21.61 -2.12
C ILE A 264 10.75 -23.09 -2.12
N LEU A 265 12.04 -23.33 -1.93
CA LEU A 265 12.52 -24.60 -1.40
C LEU A 265 11.83 -24.80 -0.04
N LEU A 266 10.67 -25.45 -0.05
CA LEU A 266 10.21 -26.19 1.11
C LEU A 266 11.21 -27.33 1.28
N ALA A 267 12.28 -27.06 2.03
CA ALA A 267 13.07 -28.13 2.66
C ALA A 267 12.09 -28.96 3.49
N SER A 268 11.68 -30.07 2.89
CA SER A 268 10.83 -31.10 3.47
C SER A 268 11.74 -32.30 3.64
N GLY A 269 12.02 -32.67 4.90
CA GLY A 269 12.70 -33.92 5.26
C GLY A 269 14.19 -33.79 5.51
#